data_AF-A0A399Z3Y6-F1
#
_entry.id   AF-A0A399Z3Y6-F1
#
_cell.length_a   1.000
_cell.length_b   1.000
_cell.length_c   1.000
_cell.angle_alpha   90.00
_cell.angle_beta   90.00
_cell.angle_gamma   90.00
#
_symmetry.space_group_name_H-M   'P 1'
#
loop_
_entity.id
_entity.type
_entity.pdbx_description
1 polymer ?
#
loop_
_entity_poly.entity_id
_entity_poly.type
_entity_poly.pdbx_seq_one_letter_code
_entity_poly.pdbx_strand_id
1 'polypeptide(L)'
;MRRLTLSLAAILLAASLALARSSVDFDPLRPEILADAETLALVGGAVVIVDHGESYVWTFGTSDAERRVPVDLDTRFSTGSVAKPLVAYWLDQQAFDTGITLAALWPELDLGQAGAVTVEQAVDQTSGFVRDDSAWVGRTVNSEAAAAILRQYTPLAPEGERFTYNSVVFALAAAGAARDLGVDIPWMPSSDPSATSFELTLAGDLAAVEPFDHGIMSAAVNARLSAAQLEALLPDLISWVDDAQALRLGEDAPERSCCPLGRSLRYANGWFIEQFEGYDVYSHPGSAIGGTAAIMVVPELALGAAVLVNQDHGDVFANSARYKIVLQALGRDTGQAGVLIRRAMAQRAAWSALAAGLGAQGEPIEYGALRWPTARIPGSEHCRIVLRGPLLGQYIGTDCTKP
;
A
#
# COMPACT_ATOMS: atom_id res chain seq x y z
N MET A 1 57.36 12.10 7.20
CA MET A 1 56.57 11.22 8.11
C MET A 1 55.46 11.94 8.91
N ARG A 2 55.29 13.26 8.85
CA ARG A 2 54.22 14.00 9.58
C ARG A 2 52.88 14.20 8.83
N ARG A 3 52.77 13.78 7.56
CA ARG A 3 51.54 13.95 6.74
C ARG A 3 50.63 12.71 6.68
N LEU A 4 51.13 11.52 7.03
CA LEU A 4 50.34 10.29 7.04
C LEU A 4 49.49 10.09 8.31
N THR A 5 49.89 10.70 9.43
CA THR A 5 49.16 10.58 10.71
C THR A 5 47.88 11.42 10.76
N LEU A 6 47.81 12.52 10.01
CA LEU A 6 46.60 13.36 9.93
C LEU A 6 45.48 12.69 9.12
N SER A 7 45.82 11.90 8.10
CA SER A 7 44.84 11.17 7.29
C SER A 7 44.25 9.97 8.02
N LEU A 8 45.06 9.24 8.80
CA LEU A 8 44.57 8.10 9.58
C LEU A 8 43.65 8.55 10.73
N ALA A 9 43.96 9.67 11.38
CA ALA A 9 43.11 10.25 12.42
C ALA A 9 41.78 10.78 11.86
N ALA A 10 41.75 11.36 10.67
CA ALA A 10 40.51 11.80 10.02
C ALA A 10 39.63 10.63 9.55
N ILE A 11 40.25 9.53 9.08
CA ILE A 11 39.55 8.29 8.71
C ILE A 11 39.01 7.56 9.94
N LEU A 12 39.78 7.52 11.03
CA LEU A 12 39.30 6.99 12.31
C LEU A 12 38.20 7.88 12.92
N LEU A 13 38.29 9.21 12.77
CA LEU A 13 37.27 10.15 13.24
C LEU A 13 35.95 10.00 12.45
N ALA A 14 36.04 9.81 11.12
CA ALA A 14 34.88 9.52 10.27
C ALA A 14 34.27 8.14 10.54
N ALA A 15 35.11 7.10 10.76
CA ALA A 15 34.66 5.78 11.18
C ALA A 15 34.06 5.79 12.61
N SER A 16 34.47 6.73 13.46
CA SER A 16 33.87 6.96 14.78
C SER A 16 32.70 7.97 14.79
N LEU A 17 32.40 8.62 13.66
CA LEU A 17 31.16 9.37 13.46
C LEU A 17 30.10 8.49 12.79
N ALA A 18 30.53 7.41 12.14
CA ALA A 18 29.74 6.20 11.91
C ALA A 18 29.67 5.31 13.17
N LEU A 19 29.99 5.83 14.36
CA LEU A 19 29.50 5.24 15.61
C LEU A 19 27.99 5.12 15.45
N ALA A 20 27.53 3.86 15.46
CA ALA A 20 26.15 3.44 15.56
C ALA A 20 25.25 4.57 16.04
N ARG A 21 24.44 5.09 15.13
CA ARG A 21 23.28 5.88 15.54
C ARG A 21 22.54 4.96 16.51
N SER A 22 22.50 5.33 17.79
CA SER A 22 21.75 4.54 18.76
C SER A 22 20.29 4.56 18.32
N SER A 23 19.56 3.49 18.63
CA SER A 23 18.11 3.48 18.43
C SER A 23 17.49 4.75 19.01
N VAL A 24 16.55 5.32 18.27
CA VAL A 24 15.79 6.48 18.70
C VAL A 24 14.64 6.00 19.56
N ASP A 25 14.40 6.69 20.68
CA ASP A 25 13.22 6.44 21.48
C ASP A 25 11.95 6.91 20.74
N PHE A 26 11.11 5.94 20.36
CA PHE A 26 9.83 6.19 19.71
C PHE A 26 8.65 6.29 20.69
N ASP A 27 8.81 5.96 21.98
CA ASP A 27 7.70 6.02 22.95
C ASP A 27 7.06 7.42 23.07
N PRO A 28 7.80 8.55 22.97
CA PRO A 28 7.21 9.88 22.95
C PRO A 28 6.24 10.12 21.77
N LEU A 29 6.41 9.38 20.67
CA LEU A 29 5.56 9.50 19.48
C LEU A 29 4.23 8.75 19.63
N ARG A 30 4.19 7.69 20.45
CA ARG A 30 3.00 6.86 20.67
C ARG A 30 1.72 7.66 20.97
N PRO A 31 1.66 8.56 21.97
CA PRO A 31 0.43 9.29 22.28
C PRO A 31 -0.04 10.17 21.11
N GLU A 32 0.88 10.71 20.31
CA GLU A 32 0.54 11.52 19.15
C GLU A 32 -0.11 10.67 18.04
N ILE A 33 0.47 9.50 17.75
CA ILE A 33 -0.08 8.57 16.76
C ILE A 33 -1.46 8.03 17.21
N LEU A 34 -1.62 7.67 18.48
CA LEU A 34 -2.92 7.20 18.97
C LEU A 34 -3.98 8.31 18.93
N ALA A 35 -3.61 9.56 19.22
CA ALA A 35 -4.51 10.70 19.09
C ALA A 35 -4.95 10.96 17.64
N ASP A 36 -4.09 10.72 16.65
CA ASP A 36 -4.47 10.80 15.23
C ASP A 36 -5.50 9.73 14.86
N ALA A 37 -5.32 8.49 15.34
CA ALA A 37 -6.27 7.41 15.12
C ALA A 37 -7.64 7.73 15.71
N GLU A 38 -7.68 8.27 16.93
CA GLU A 38 -8.91 8.76 17.56
C GLU A 38 -9.54 9.93 16.79
N THR A 39 -8.74 10.90 16.36
CA THR A 39 -9.19 12.06 15.58
C THR A 39 -9.88 11.64 14.28
N LEU A 40 -9.34 10.60 13.64
CA LEU A 40 -9.89 10.03 12.41
C LEU A 40 -11.03 9.03 12.66
N ALA A 41 -11.36 8.75 13.93
CA ALA A 41 -12.36 7.77 14.35
C ALA A 41 -12.07 6.36 13.82
N LEU A 42 -10.80 5.95 13.88
CA LEU A 42 -10.40 4.61 13.47
C LEU A 42 -10.84 3.55 14.49
N VAL A 43 -11.27 2.39 13.99
CA VAL A 43 -11.85 1.30 14.80
C VAL A 43 -10.77 0.44 15.44
N GLY A 44 -9.73 0.10 14.70
CA GLY A 44 -8.61 -0.68 15.19
C GLY A 44 -7.44 -0.75 14.22
N GLY A 45 -6.27 -1.03 14.77
CA GLY A 45 -5.05 -1.08 13.98
C GLY A 45 -3.81 -1.37 14.80
N ALA A 46 -2.69 -1.41 14.09
CA ALA A 46 -1.37 -1.59 14.66
C ALA A 46 -0.33 -0.72 13.94
N VAL A 47 0.67 -0.27 14.69
CA VAL A 47 1.88 0.41 14.18
C VAL A 47 3.07 -0.40 14.65
N VAL A 48 3.91 -0.81 13.71
CA VAL A 48 5.16 -1.56 13.93
C VAL A 48 6.30 -0.67 13.48
N ILE A 49 7.33 -0.53 14.32
CA ILE A 49 8.56 0.20 14.01
C ILE A 49 9.72 -0.72 14.39
N VAL A 50 10.71 -0.82 13.51
CA VAL A 50 11.99 -1.48 13.75
C VAL A 50 13.09 -0.47 13.49
N ASP A 51 13.94 -0.21 14.47
CA ASP A 51 15.04 0.75 14.38
C ASP A 51 16.30 0.13 15.00
N HIS A 52 17.33 -0.08 14.18
CA HIS A 52 18.59 -0.70 14.62
C HIS A 52 18.41 -2.04 15.38
N GLY A 53 17.37 -2.81 15.03
CA GLY A 53 17.05 -4.10 15.64
C GLY A 53 16.18 -4.01 16.92
N GLU A 54 15.82 -2.81 17.37
CA GLU A 54 14.83 -2.61 18.42
C GLU A 54 13.43 -2.43 17.81
N SER A 55 12.42 -3.04 18.44
CA SER A 55 11.06 -3.06 17.91
C SER A 55 10.08 -2.35 18.84
N TYR A 56 9.20 -1.54 18.24
CA TYR A 56 8.07 -0.91 18.90
C TYR A 56 6.80 -1.34 18.20
N VAL A 57 5.90 -2.00 18.95
CA VAL A 57 4.60 -2.43 18.42
C VAL A 57 3.48 -1.83 19.25
N TRP A 58 2.64 -1.03 18.61
CA TRP A 58 1.51 -0.36 19.25
C TRP A 58 0.21 -0.80 18.59
N THR A 59 -0.65 -1.48 19.34
CA THR A 59 -2.01 -1.80 18.90
C THR A 59 -3.02 -0.81 19.48
N PHE A 60 -4.15 -0.64 18.78
CA PHE A 60 -5.25 0.18 19.24
C PHE A 60 -6.60 -0.35 18.76
N GLY A 61 -7.65 0.00 19.49
CA GLY A 61 -9.02 -0.29 19.09
C GLY A 61 -9.37 -1.78 19.13
N THR A 62 -10.26 -2.19 18.24
CA THR A 62 -10.93 -3.49 18.27
C THR A 62 -10.87 -4.20 16.91
N SER A 63 -10.66 -5.51 16.92
CA SER A 63 -10.69 -6.40 15.75
C SER A 63 -12.10 -6.90 15.43
N ASP A 64 -13.00 -6.87 16.42
CA ASP A 64 -14.43 -7.12 16.30
C ASP A 64 -15.19 -5.98 17.00
N ALA A 65 -15.86 -5.11 16.23
CA ALA A 65 -16.53 -3.93 16.80
C ALA A 65 -17.77 -4.29 17.66
N GLU A 66 -18.47 -5.37 17.33
CA GLU A 66 -19.65 -5.83 18.07
C GLU A 66 -19.26 -6.51 19.38
N ARG A 67 -18.25 -7.39 19.33
CA ARG A 67 -17.77 -8.17 20.48
C ARG A 67 -16.70 -7.45 21.30
N ARG A 68 -16.20 -6.30 20.81
CA ARG A 68 -15.14 -5.49 21.43
C ARG A 68 -13.87 -6.29 21.73
N VAL A 69 -13.50 -7.18 20.81
CA VAL A 69 -12.25 -7.95 20.90
C VAL A 69 -11.08 -7.01 20.60
N PRO A 70 -10.15 -6.74 21.54
CA PRO A 70 -9.05 -5.83 21.29
C PRO A 70 -8.16 -6.33 20.15
N VAL A 71 -7.56 -5.39 19.42
CA VAL A 71 -6.46 -5.74 18.50
C VAL A 71 -5.25 -6.20 19.30
N ASP A 72 -4.72 -7.35 18.93
CA ASP A 72 -3.47 -7.92 19.46
C ASP A 72 -2.42 -8.10 18.35
N LEU A 73 -1.27 -8.68 18.70
CA LEU A 73 -0.13 -8.85 17.78
C LEU A 73 -0.40 -9.85 16.65
N ASP A 74 -1.34 -10.77 16.85
CA ASP A 74 -1.69 -11.85 15.92
C ASP A 74 -2.91 -11.52 15.06
N THR A 75 -3.62 -10.44 15.38
CA THR A 75 -4.73 -9.90 14.60
C THR A 75 -4.28 -9.63 13.17
N ARG A 76 -4.90 -10.34 12.20
CA ARG A 76 -4.60 -10.22 10.78
C ARG A 76 -5.39 -9.09 10.12
N PHE A 77 -4.74 -8.35 9.23
CA PHE A 77 -5.34 -7.26 8.47
C PHE A 77 -5.25 -7.53 6.97
N SER A 78 -6.24 -7.06 6.21
CA SER A 78 -6.19 -6.99 4.75
C SER A 78 -5.25 -5.85 4.33
N THR A 79 -4.04 -6.17 3.86
CA THR A 79 -2.98 -5.16 3.69
C THR A 79 -2.90 -4.53 2.31
N GLY A 80 -3.82 -4.86 1.40
CA GLY A 80 -3.80 -4.23 0.09
C GLY A 80 -2.53 -4.55 -0.71
N SER A 81 -2.08 -3.57 -1.47
CA SER A 81 -0.87 -3.66 -2.30
C SER A 81 0.47 -3.70 -1.55
N VAL A 82 0.49 -3.70 -0.21
CA VAL A 82 1.69 -4.04 0.57
C VAL A 82 2.24 -5.42 0.19
N ALA A 83 1.41 -6.29 -0.40
CA ALA A 83 1.86 -7.57 -0.96
C ALA A 83 2.96 -7.44 -2.04
N LYS A 84 2.98 -6.35 -2.82
CA LYS A 84 3.88 -6.21 -3.97
C LYS A 84 5.38 -6.20 -3.61
N PRO A 85 5.86 -5.33 -2.69
CA PRO A 85 7.26 -5.36 -2.29
C PRO A 85 7.63 -6.69 -1.62
N LEU A 86 6.70 -7.33 -0.92
CA LEU A 86 6.94 -8.65 -0.32
C LEU A 86 7.11 -9.72 -1.39
N VAL A 87 6.27 -9.75 -2.42
CA VAL A 87 6.41 -10.68 -3.55
C VAL A 87 7.74 -10.48 -4.28
N ALA A 88 8.16 -9.24 -4.50
CA ALA A 88 9.46 -8.96 -5.10
C ALA A 88 10.61 -9.50 -4.22
N TYR A 89 10.55 -9.27 -2.91
CA TYR A 89 11.50 -9.85 -1.95
C TYR A 89 11.50 -11.38 -2.01
N TRP A 90 10.32 -12.02 -2.02
CA TRP A 90 10.24 -13.48 -2.10
C TRP A 90 10.81 -14.05 -3.40
N LEU A 91 10.55 -13.43 -4.55
CA LEU A 91 11.13 -13.85 -5.83
C LEU A 91 12.67 -13.84 -5.78
N ASP A 92 13.24 -12.78 -5.19
CA ASP A 92 14.68 -12.64 -4.98
C ASP A 92 15.23 -13.73 -4.04
N GLN A 93 14.53 -14.00 -2.92
CA GLN A 93 14.89 -15.09 -2.00
C GLN A 93 14.86 -16.48 -2.66
N GLN A 94 14.00 -16.68 -3.65
CA GLN A 94 13.95 -17.92 -4.43
C GLN A 94 14.99 -17.96 -5.56
N ALA A 95 15.76 -16.88 -5.78
CA ALA A 95 16.62 -16.69 -6.95
C ALA A 95 15.87 -16.99 -8.27
N PHE A 96 14.60 -16.56 -8.35
CA PHE A 96 13.73 -16.82 -9.49
C PHE A 96 14.20 -16.05 -10.73
N ASP A 97 14.18 -16.69 -11.91
CA ASP A 97 14.50 -16.02 -13.18
C ASP A 97 13.36 -15.08 -13.59
N THR A 98 13.46 -13.81 -13.21
CA THR A 98 12.45 -12.79 -13.52
C THR A 98 12.44 -12.38 -14.99
N GLY A 99 13.42 -12.82 -15.80
CA GLY A 99 13.46 -12.59 -17.25
C GLY A 99 12.47 -13.46 -18.04
N ILE A 100 11.86 -14.46 -17.40
CA ILE A 100 10.84 -15.31 -18.03
C ILE A 100 9.59 -14.51 -18.40
N THR A 101 9.02 -14.80 -19.58
CA THR A 101 7.80 -14.13 -20.07
C THR A 101 6.53 -14.78 -19.53
N LEU A 102 5.45 -14.02 -19.46
CA LEU A 102 4.14 -14.55 -19.06
C LEU A 102 3.65 -15.65 -20.00
N ALA A 103 3.95 -15.58 -21.31
CA ALA A 103 3.62 -16.66 -22.24
C ALA A 103 4.38 -17.95 -21.97
N ALA A 104 5.62 -17.87 -21.45
CA ALA A 104 6.39 -19.04 -21.05
C ALA A 104 5.87 -19.66 -19.74
N LEU A 105 5.41 -18.82 -18.79
CA LEU A 105 4.79 -19.28 -17.53
C LEU A 105 3.39 -19.88 -17.71
N TRP A 106 2.66 -19.43 -18.73
CA TRP A 106 1.28 -19.80 -19.00
C TRP A 106 1.08 -20.22 -20.47
N PRO A 107 1.77 -21.29 -20.95
CA PRO A 107 1.72 -21.71 -22.35
C PRO A 107 0.33 -22.16 -22.81
N GLU A 108 -0.56 -22.48 -21.86
CA GLU A 108 -1.95 -22.86 -22.10
C GLU A 108 -2.90 -21.67 -22.28
N LEU A 109 -2.49 -20.44 -21.91
CA LEU A 109 -3.34 -19.26 -21.94
C LEU A 109 -3.06 -18.41 -23.18
N ASP A 110 -4.13 -17.91 -23.81
CA ASP A 110 -4.02 -16.82 -24.78
C ASP A 110 -3.93 -15.49 -24.03
N LEU A 111 -2.71 -14.96 -23.92
CA LEU A 111 -2.39 -13.70 -23.24
C LEU A 111 -2.36 -12.48 -24.17
N GLY A 112 -2.51 -12.68 -25.49
CA GLY A 112 -2.31 -11.61 -26.46
C GLY A 112 -0.99 -10.86 -26.24
N GLN A 113 -1.05 -9.52 -26.19
CA GLN A 113 0.13 -8.68 -25.99
C GLN A 113 0.77 -8.82 -24.60
N ALA A 114 0.00 -9.22 -23.56
CA ALA A 114 0.56 -9.44 -22.22
C ALA A 114 1.55 -10.62 -22.19
N GLY A 115 1.50 -11.54 -23.16
CA GLY A 115 2.40 -12.67 -23.23
C GLY A 115 3.88 -12.31 -23.39
N ALA A 116 4.20 -11.14 -23.93
CA ALA A 116 5.57 -10.66 -24.10
C ALA A 116 6.19 -10.07 -22.82
N VAL A 117 5.35 -9.69 -21.85
CA VAL A 117 5.79 -9.10 -20.59
C VAL A 117 6.58 -10.12 -19.77
N THR A 118 7.71 -9.71 -19.22
CA THR A 118 8.52 -10.51 -18.27
C THR A 118 8.03 -10.35 -16.83
N VAL A 119 8.41 -11.27 -15.94
CA VAL A 119 8.12 -11.12 -14.51
C VAL A 119 8.77 -9.86 -13.93
N GLU A 120 10.01 -9.52 -14.35
CA GLU A 120 10.70 -8.28 -13.96
C GLU A 120 9.85 -7.04 -14.33
N GLN A 121 9.39 -6.96 -15.58
CA GLN A 121 8.57 -5.84 -16.05
C GLN A 121 7.20 -5.77 -15.35
N ALA A 122 6.60 -6.91 -15.01
CA ALA A 122 5.36 -6.95 -14.26
C ALA A 122 5.54 -6.42 -12.83
N VAL A 123 6.64 -6.82 -12.17
CA VAL A 123 6.97 -6.41 -10.80
C VAL A 123 7.36 -4.93 -10.73
N ASP A 124 8.09 -4.44 -11.73
CA ASP A 124 8.48 -3.03 -11.87
C ASP A 124 7.36 -2.12 -12.41
N GLN A 125 6.18 -2.68 -12.69
CA GLN A 125 5.05 -1.96 -13.24
C GLN A 125 5.38 -1.28 -14.58
N THR A 126 6.19 -1.90 -15.43
CA THR A 126 6.58 -1.40 -16.75
C THR A 126 5.95 -2.18 -17.91
N SER A 127 4.87 -2.92 -17.65
CA SER A 127 4.19 -3.74 -18.66
C SER A 127 3.51 -2.96 -19.80
N GLY A 128 3.30 -1.65 -19.64
CA GLY A 128 2.54 -0.81 -20.57
C GLY A 128 1.02 -0.89 -20.38
N PHE A 129 0.49 -1.85 -19.62
CA PHE A 129 -0.94 -1.97 -19.32
C PHE A 129 -1.36 -0.96 -18.25
N VAL A 130 -2.40 -0.18 -18.54
CA VAL A 130 -2.96 0.78 -17.56
C VAL A 130 -3.81 0.12 -16.49
N ARG A 131 -3.90 0.78 -15.34
CA ARG A 131 -4.77 0.40 -14.24
C ARG A 131 -6.24 0.42 -14.67
N ASP A 132 -6.93 -0.69 -14.47
CA ASP A 132 -8.39 -0.73 -14.41
C ASP A 132 -8.84 -1.73 -13.33
N ASP A 133 -9.12 -1.19 -12.14
CA ASP A 133 -9.55 -2.02 -11.02
C ASP A 133 -11.01 -2.46 -11.12
N SER A 134 -11.82 -1.78 -11.93
CA SER A 134 -13.25 -2.12 -12.09
C SER A 134 -13.46 -3.48 -12.75
N ALA A 135 -12.47 -3.95 -13.50
CA ALA A 135 -12.49 -5.24 -14.17
C ALA A 135 -12.43 -6.44 -13.20
N TRP A 136 -11.92 -6.25 -11.97
CA TRP A 136 -11.69 -7.35 -11.02
C TRP A 136 -12.19 -7.11 -9.59
N VAL A 137 -12.36 -5.86 -9.14
CA VAL A 137 -12.80 -5.58 -7.76
C VAL A 137 -14.17 -6.21 -7.49
N GLY A 138 -14.29 -6.89 -6.35
CA GLY A 138 -15.50 -7.63 -5.96
C GLY A 138 -15.69 -8.96 -6.70
N ARG A 139 -14.66 -9.46 -7.42
CA ARG A 139 -14.68 -10.75 -8.12
C ARG A 139 -13.48 -11.60 -7.73
N THR A 140 -13.69 -12.90 -7.59
CA THR A 140 -12.60 -13.88 -7.51
C THR A 140 -12.04 -14.08 -8.91
N VAL A 141 -10.74 -13.84 -9.08
CA VAL A 141 -10.07 -13.90 -10.39
C VAL A 141 -9.06 -15.05 -10.40
N ASN A 142 -9.22 -15.97 -11.36
CA ASN A 142 -8.22 -16.98 -11.70
C ASN A 142 -7.36 -16.52 -12.89
N SER A 143 -6.39 -17.34 -13.29
CA SER A 143 -5.48 -17.07 -14.39
C SER A 143 -6.18 -16.87 -15.74
N GLU A 144 -7.22 -17.67 -16.05
CA GLU A 144 -8.01 -17.54 -17.27
C GLU A 144 -8.79 -16.22 -17.30
N ALA A 145 -9.39 -15.83 -16.18
CA ALA A 145 -10.10 -14.56 -16.06
C ALA A 145 -9.14 -13.38 -16.17
N ALA A 146 -7.95 -13.45 -15.55
CA ALA A 146 -6.92 -12.43 -15.71
C ALA A 146 -6.47 -12.28 -17.17
N ALA A 147 -6.22 -13.40 -17.87
CA ALA A 147 -5.91 -13.39 -19.30
C ALA A 147 -7.03 -12.76 -20.13
N ALA A 148 -8.29 -13.08 -19.82
CA ALA A 148 -9.46 -12.50 -20.49
C ALA A 148 -9.62 -10.99 -20.21
N ILE A 149 -9.28 -10.53 -19.01
CA ILE A 149 -9.24 -9.09 -18.67
C ILE A 149 -8.16 -8.41 -19.52
N LEU A 150 -6.92 -8.90 -19.51
CA LEU A 150 -5.80 -8.25 -20.21
C LEU A 150 -6.02 -8.14 -21.72
N ARG A 151 -6.66 -9.13 -22.34
CA ARG A 151 -7.01 -9.09 -23.78
C ARG A 151 -8.00 -8.00 -24.17
N GLN A 152 -8.70 -7.38 -23.22
CA GLN A 152 -9.63 -6.28 -23.50
C GLN A 152 -8.92 -4.93 -23.65
N TYR A 153 -7.65 -4.84 -23.25
CA TYR A 153 -6.90 -3.59 -23.23
C TYR A 153 -5.74 -3.64 -24.22
N THR A 154 -5.45 -2.48 -24.80
CA THR A 154 -4.21 -2.24 -25.55
C THR A 154 -3.24 -1.51 -24.64
N PRO A 155 -1.99 -1.99 -24.47
CA PRO A 155 -0.94 -1.27 -23.74
C PRO A 155 -0.74 0.14 -24.29
N LEU A 156 -0.43 1.09 -23.40
CA LEU A 156 -0.10 2.46 -23.79
C LEU A 156 1.32 2.59 -24.36
N ALA A 157 2.18 1.64 -24.05
CA ALA A 157 3.57 1.56 -24.51
C ALA A 157 4.00 0.09 -24.59
N PRO A 158 5.07 -0.21 -25.35
CA PRO A 158 5.76 -1.50 -25.26
C PRO A 158 6.24 -1.81 -23.84
N GLU A 159 6.40 -3.10 -23.56
CA GLU A 159 6.92 -3.59 -22.28
C GLU A 159 8.34 -3.04 -21.98
N GLY A 160 8.56 -2.60 -20.75
CA GLY A 160 9.82 -2.02 -20.29
C GLY A 160 10.02 -0.54 -20.63
N GLU A 161 9.15 0.08 -21.43
CA GLU A 161 9.35 1.47 -21.85
C GLU A 161 8.76 2.51 -20.91
N ARG A 162 7.69 2.19 -20.16
CA ARG A 162 7.00 3.17 -19.30
C ARG A 162 6.40 2.56 -18.06
N PHE A 163 6.46 3.30 -16.95
CA PHE A 163 5.69 2.97 -15.76
C PHE A 163 4.17 3.07 -16.00
N THR A 164 3.46 1.98 -15.72
CA THR A 164 2.01 1.83 -15.70
C THR A 164 1.59 0.86 -14.60
N TYR A 165 1.02 1.38 -13.51
CA TYR A 165 0.57 0.57 -12.39
C TYR A 165 -0.59 -0.35 -12.80
N ASN A 166 -0.43 -1.67 -12.72
CA ASN A 166 -1.44 -2.66 -13.04
C ASN A 166 -1.32 -3.91 -12.14
N SER A 167 -2.33 -4.11 -11.29
CA SER A 167 -2.34 -5.25 -10.36
C SER A 167 -2.64 -6.60 -11.02
N VAL A 168 -3.29 -6.63 -12.18
CA VAL A 168 -3.65 -7.89 -12.88
C VAL A 168 -2.42 -8.51 -13.52
N VAL A 169 -1.59 -7.70 -14.20
CA VAL A 169 -0.31 -8.16 -14.76
C VAL A 169 0.61 -8.64 -13.64
N PHE A 170 0.71 -7.87 -12.54
CA PHE A 170 1.49 -8.26 -11.36
C PHE A 170 1.02 -9.60 -10.77
N ALA A 171 -0.29 -9.76 -10.58
CA ALA A 171 -0.87 -10.98 -10.00
C ALA A 171 -0.60 -12.21 -10.87
N LEU A 172 -0.72 -12.07 -12.19
CA LEU A 172 -0.47 -13.16 -13.14
C LEU A 172 1.01 -13.57 -13.17
N ALA A 173 1.93 -12.61 -13.03
CA ALA A 173 3.36 -12.86 -12.90
C ALA A 173 3.68 -13.59 -11.59
N ALA A 174 3.21 -13.06 -10.46
CA ALA A 174 3.47 -13.62 -9.13
C ALA A 174 2.90 -15.04 -8.98
N ALA A 175 1.64 -15.26 -9.39
CA ALA A 175 1.01 -16.57 -9.35
C ALA A 175 1.67 -17.55 -10.33
N GLY A 176 2.16 -17.08 -11.48
CA GLY A 176 2.88 -17.89 -12.45
C GLY A 176 4.22 -18.36 -11.90
N ALA A 177 4.98 -17.48 -11.26
CA ALA A 177 6.23 -17.83 -10.59
C ALA A 177 6.02 -18.85 -9.46
N ALA A 178 4.98 -18.66 -8.62
CA ALA A 178 4.63 -19.60 -7.56
C ALA A 178 4.29 -20.99 -8.11
N ARG A 179 3.50 -21.03 -9.19
CA ARG A 179 3.18 -22.27 -9.91
C ARG A 179 4.42 -22.96 -10.46
N ASP A 180 5.31 -22.22 -11.13
CA ASP A 180 6.52 -22.76 -11.75
C ASP A 180 7.50 -23.34 -10.71
N LEU A 181 7.65 -22.64 -9.59
CA LEU A 181 8.44 -23.11 -8.44
C LEU A 181 7.79 -24.28 -7.68
N GLY A 182 6.47 -24.47 -7.82
CA GLY A 182 5.71 -25.46 -7.07
C GLY A 182 5.61 -25.15 -5.57
N VAL A 183 5.66 -23.86 -5.20
CA VAL A 183 5.58 -23.39 -3.80
C VAL A 183 4.55 -22.28 -3.66
N ASP A 184 3.92 -22.20 -2.50
CA ASP A 184 2.99 -21.12 -2.18
C ASP A 184 3.73 -19.83 -1.80
N ILE A 185 3.11 -18.69 -2.10
CA ILE A 185 3.57 -17.39 -1.60
C ILE A 185 3.20 -17.30 -0.10
N PRO A 186 4.15 -17.08 0.83
CA PRO A 186 3.92 -17.28 2.27
C PRO A 186 2.80 -16.43 2.91
N TRP A 187 2.49 -15.26 2.34
CA TRP A 187 1.46 -14.32 2.82
C TRP A 187 0.19 -14.32 1.96
N MET A 188 0.11 -15.17 0.94
CA MET A 188 -1.16 -15.41 0.27
C MET A 188 -2.08 -16.20 1.19
N PRO A 189 -3.38 -15.85 1.26
CA PRO A 189 -4.34 -16.62 2.02
C PRO A 189 -4.59 -17.95 1.32
N SER A 190 -3.80 -18.98 1.65
CA SER A 190 -3.97 -20.31 1.05
C SER A 190 -5.20 -21.05 1.61
N SER A 191 -5.72 -20.63 2.78
CA SER A 191 -6.94 -21.23 3.39
C SER A 191 -7.52 -20.47 4.59
N ASP A 192 -6.79 -19.56 5.23
CA ASP A 192 -7.27 -18.83 6.42
C ASP A 192 -8.05 -17.58 6.01
N PRO A 193 -9.39 -17.55 6.14
CA PRO A 193 -10.19 -16.40 5.81
C PRO A 193 -9.90 -15.22 6.75
N SER A 194 -9.33 -15.42 7.94
CA SER A 194 -9.34 -14.42 8.99
C SER A 194 -8.54 -13.15 8.63
N ALA A 195 -9.27 -12.06 8.49
CA ALA A 195 -8.76 -10.70 8.51
C ALA A 195 -9.82 -9.81 9.17
N THR A 196 -9.43 -8.94 10.09
CA THR A 196 -10.33 -7.91 10.60
C THR A 196 -10.48 -6.83 9.53
N SER A 197 -11.72 -6.50 9.18
CA SER A 197 -12.01 -5.52 8.14
C SER A 197 -13.38 -4.88 8.39
N PHE A 198 -13.45 -3.56 8.32
CA PHE A 198 -14.66 -2.79 8.50
C PHE A 198 -14.82 -1.74 7.42
N GLU A 199 -16.07 -1.49 7.03
CA GLU A 199 -16.44 -0.36 6.19
C GLU A 199 -17.49 0.48 6.90
N LEU A 200 -17.42 1.78 6.68
CA LEU A 200 -18.50 2.67 7.06
C LEU A 200 -19.53 2.68 5.93
N THR A 201 -20.74 2.25 6.25
CA THR A 201 -21.88 2.29 5.35
C THR A 201 -22.25 3.73 5.02
N LEU A 202 -23.09 3.89 4.01
CA LEU A 202 -23.62 5.19 3.60
C LEU A 202 -24.47 5.88 4.68
N ALA A 203 -25.08 5.09 5.56
CA ALA A 203 -25.82 5.59 6.72
C ALA A 203 -24.88 6.11 7.83
N GLY A 204 -23.58 5.89 7.70
CA GLY A 204 -22.57 6.18 8.72
C GLY A 204 -22.40 5.05 9.74
N ASP A 205 -23.12 3.94 9.58
CA ASP A 205 -22.95 2.77 10.45
C ASP A 205 -21.69 2.01 10.09
N LEU A 206 -20.98 1.50 11.09
CA LEU A 206 -19.84 0.62 10.89
C LEU A 206 -20.33 -0.82 10.64
N ALA A 207 -19.90 -1.41 9.53
CA ALA A 207 -20.20 -2.79 9.17
C ALA A 207 -18.91 -3.60 9.10
N ALA A 208 -18.92 -4.79 9.70
CA ALA A 208 -17.87 -5.78 9.46
C ALA A 208 -17.94 -6.24 8.00
N VAL A 209 -16.78 -6.38 7.37
CA VAL A 209 -16.66 -6.88 6.00
C VAL A 209 -16.06 -8.27 6.04
N GLU A 210 -16.78 -9.22 5.44
CA GLU A 210 -16.27 -10.57 5.29
C GLU A 210 -15.03 -10.57 4.38
N PRO A 211 -13.95 -11.27 4.78
CA PRO A 211 -12.73 -11.37 3.99
C PRO A 211 -13.01 -11.92 2.59
N PHE A 212 -12.69 -11.13 1.57
CA PHE A 212 -12.98 -11.48 0.18
C PHE A 212 -11.86 -12.36 -0.41
N ASP A 213 -12.24 -13.40 -1.16
CA ASP A 213 -11.31 -14.22 -1.94
C ASP A 213 -11.04 -13.57 -3.30
N HIS A 214 -9.82 -13.07 -3.48
CA HIS A 214 -9.37 -12.43 -4.71
C HIS A 214 -8.78 -13.41 -5.73
N GLY A 215 -8.69 -14.71 -5.41
CA GLY A 215 -7.99 -15.70 -6.23
C GLY A 215 -6.52 -15.30 -6.40
N ILE A 216 -6.01 -15.31 -7.64
CA ILE A 216 -4.61 -14.95 -7.93
C ILE A 216 -4.31 -13.48 -7.58
N MET A 217 -5.32 -12.61 -7.56
CA MET A 217 -5.14 -11.20 -7.23
C MET A 217 -4.66 -10.99 -5.80
N SER A 218 -4.86 -11.95 -4.89
CA SER A 218 -4.32 -11.90 -3.52
C SER A 218 -2.79 -11.71 -3.52
N ALA A 219 -2.08 -12.26 -4.51
CA ALA A 219 -0.63 -12.10 -4.67
C ALA A 219 -0.22 -10.62 -4.89
N ALA A 220 -1.10 -9.81 -5.48
CA ALA A 220 -0.81 -8.42 -5.83
C ALA A 220 -1.44 -7.40 -4.87
N VAL A 221 -2.60 -7.72 -4.28
CA VAL A 221 -3.45 -6.72 -3.63
C VAL A 221 -4.05 -7.15 -2.30
N ASN A 222 -3.82 -8.36 -1.79
CA ASN A 222 -4.45 -8.74 -0.52
C ASN A 222 -3.69 -9.80 0.26
N ALA A 223 -2.46 -9.47 0.68
CA ALA A 223 -1.78 -10.22 1.74
C ALA A 223 -2.54 -10.04 3.07
N ARG A 224 -2.54 -11.08 3.91
CA ARG A 224 -3.15 -11.06 5.25
C ARG A 224 -2.07 -11.17 6.32
N LEU A 225 -1.68 -10.02 6.87
CA LEU A 225 -0.53 -9.92 7.78
C LEU A 225 -0.95 -9.41 9.15
N SER A 226 -0.30 -9.93 10.18
CA SER A 226 -0.37 -9.41 11.55
C SER A 226 0.81 -8.49 11.88
N ALA A 227 0.72 -7.79 13.01
CA ALA A 227 1.81 -6.96 13.50
C ALA A 227 3.07 -7.79 13.80
N ALA A 228 2.92 -8.97 14.41
CA ALA A 228 4.03 -9.88 14.70
C ALA A 228 4.74 -10.36 13.42
N GLN A 229 3.99 -10.65 12.35
CA GLN A 229 4.59 -11.04 11.07
C GLN A 229 5.39 -9.91 10.45
N LEU A 230 4.90 -8.67 10.52
CA LEU A 230 5.61 -7.51 10.00
C LEU A 230 6.83 -7.14 10.84
N GLU A 231 6.74 -7.24 12.16
CA GLU A 231 7.87 -7.06 13.07
C GLU A 231 9.03 -8.01 12.72
N ALA A 232 8.72 -9.28 12.42
CA ALA A 232 9.71 -10.26 12.03
C ALA A 232 10.29 -10.03 10.62
N LEU A 233 9.49 -9.51 9.68
CA LEU A 233 9.92 -9.30 8.28
C LEU A 233 10.73 -8.02 8.07
N LEU A 234 10.49 -6.96 8.84
CA LEU A 234 11.11 -5.66 8.60
C LEU A 234 12.64 -5.67 8.64
N PRO A 235 13.34 -6.36 9.56
CA PRO A 235 14.80 -6.45 9.54
C PRO A 235 15.35 -6.97 8.21
N ASP A 236 14.74 -8.01 7.66
CA ASP A 236 15.17 -8.62 6.40
C ASP A 236 14.90 -7.69 5.21
N LEU A 237 13.77 -6.99 5.21
CA LEU A 237 13.45 -6.00 4.17
C LEU A 237 14.38 -4.79 4.21
N ILE A 238 14.76 -4.31 5.40
CA ILE A 238 15.77 -3.24 5.55
C ILE A 238 17.08 -3.70 4.92
N SER A 239 17.56 -4.91 5.28
CA SER A 239 18.81 -5.44 4.75
C SER A 239 18.76 -5.68 3.24
N TRP A 240 17.63 -6.18 2.72
CA TRP A 240 17.46 -6.44 1.29
C TRP A 240 17.51 -5.16 0.46
N VAL A 241 16.88 -4.09 0.95
CA VAL A 241 16.91 -2.78 0.27
C VAL A 241 18.27 -2.08 0.45
N ASP A 242 19.00 -2.31 1.53
CA ASP A 242 20.36 -1.76 1.76
C ASP A 242 21.44 -2.39 0.85
N ASP A 243 21.41 -3.72 0.69
CA ASP A 243 22.41 -4.47 -0.10
C ASP A 243 22.26 -4.25 -1.63
N ALA A 244 21.21 -3.54 -2.03
CA ALA A 244 20.72 -3.56 -3.39
C ALA A 244 21.44 -2.59 -4.34
N GLN A 245 22.28 -3.19 -5.20
CA GLN A 245 22.21 -2.95 -6.66
C GLN A 245 20.85 -3.38 -7.27
N ALA A 246 19.93 -3.93 -6.47
CA ALA A 246 18.68 -4.55 -6.87
C ALA A 246 17.60 -3.56 -7.33
N LEU A 247 17.66 -2.29 -6.95
CA LEU A 247 16.70 -1.30 -7.42
C LEU A 247 17.29 -0.61 -8.65
N ARG A 248 17.04 -1.17 -9.84
CA ARG A 248 17.15 -0.39 -11.07
C ARG A 248 16.24 0.82 -10.86
N LEU A 249 16.82 2.01 -10.71
CA LEU A 249 16.06 3.23 -10.48
C LEU A 249 15.06 3.40 -11.62
N GLY A 250 13.81 3.00 -11.37
CA GLY A 250 12.75 3.09 -12.37
C GLY A 250 12.40 4.54 -12.63
N GLU A 251 11.65 4.72 -13.70
CA GLU A 251 11.21 6.01 -14.21
C GLU A 251 10.38 6.80 -13.18
N ASP A 252 10.16 8.09 -13.48
CA ASP A 252 9.27 8.95 -12.72
C ASP A 252 7.87 8.32 -12.63
N ALA A 253 7.47 7.86 -11.44
CA ALA A 253 6.13 7.39 -11.19
C ALA A 253 5.23 8.60 -10.89
N PRO A 254 4.13 8.83 -11.63
CA PRO A 254 3.27 9.99 -11.42
C PRO A 254 2.32 9.86 -10.21
N GLU A 255 2.31 8.72 -9.51
CA GLU A 255 1.32 8.39 -8.46
C GLU A 255 1.60 9.08 -7.12
N ARG A 256 1.33 10.39 -7.05
CA ARG A 256 1.56 11.22 -5.84
C ARG A 256 0.77 10.79 -4.61
N SER A 257 -0.26 9.96 -4.76
CA SER A 257 -1.10 9.49 -3.65
C SER A 257 -0.34 8.62 -2.65
N CYS A 258 0.72 7.92 -3.07
CA CYS A 258 1.54 7.13 -2.14
C CYS A 258 2.33 8.00 -1.16
N CYS A 259 2.68 9.20 -1.60
CA CYS A 259 3.87 9.90 -1.14
C CYS A 259 3.60 11.41 -1.07
N PRO A 260 2.61 11.85 -0.27
CA PRO A 260 2.07 13.20 -0.35
C PRO A 260 3.02 14.29 0.15
N LEU A 261 4.06 13.95 0.93
CA LEU A 261 5.06 14.89 1.42
C LEU A 261 6.44 14.74 0.76
N GLY A 262 6.70 13.64 0.05
CA GLY A 262 7.96 13.43 -0.64
C GLY A 262 8.05 14.07 -2.01
N ARG A 263 9.26 13.97 -2.56
CA ARG A 263 9.64 14.49 -3.89
C ARG A 263 10.29 13.39 -4.71
N SER A 264 10.38 13.58 -6.02
CA SER A 264 11.06 12.67 -6.95
C SER A 264 10.63 11.22 -6.78
N LEU A 265 9.43 10.92 -7.27
CA LEU A 265 8.82 9.62 -7.08
C LEU A 265 9.31 8.64 -8.15
N ARG A 266 9.99 7.58 -7.74
CA ARG A 266 10.41 6.46 -8.60
C ARG A 266 9.68 5.20 -8.16
N TYR A 267 9.74 4.16 -8.99
CA TYR A 267 9.25 2.83 -8.64
C TYR A 267 10.27 1.76 -9.00
N ALA A 268 10.45 0.77 -8.12
CA ALA A 268 11.26 -0.41 -8.43
C ALA A 268 10.92 -1.56 -7.49
N ASN A 269 10.84 -2.79 -8.00
CA ASN A 269 10.61 -4.01 -7.22
C ASN A 269 9.45 -3.92 -6.22
N GLY A 270 8.32 -3.35 -6.65
CA GLY A 270 7.18 -3.20 -5.77
C GLY A 270 7.31 -2.07 -4.74
N TRP A 271 8.33 -1.21 -4.80
CA TRP A 271 8.49 -0.05 -3.91
C TRP A 271 8.26 1.26 -4.64
N PHE A 272 7.47 2.15 -4.06
CA PHE A 272 7.55 3.57 -4.35
C PHE A 272 8.75 4.16 -3.58
N ILE A 273 9.58 4.92 -4.27
CA ILE A 273 10.78 5.54 -3.71
C ILE A 273 10.60 7.04 -3.77
N GLU A 274 10.48 7.68 -2.63
CA GLU A 274 10.40 9.14 -2.52
C GLU A 274 11.62 9.70 -1.79
N GLN A 275 12.02 10.92 -2.12
CA GLN A 275 12.91 11.69 -1.26
C GLN A 275 12.11 12.46 -0.20
N PHE A 276 12.46 12.21 1.07
CA PHE A 276 11.89 12.90 2.21
C PHE A 276 12.98 13.19 3.25
N GLU A 277 13.06 14.46 3.69
CA GLU A 277 14.08 14.92 4.67
C GLU A 277 15.54 14.59 4.31
N GLY A 278 15.85 14.39 3.02
CA GLY A 278 17.18 14.07 2.52
C GLY A 278 17.51 12.57 2.46
N TYR A 279 16.53 11.71 2.67
CA TYR A 279 16.66 10.25 2.60
C TYR A 279 15.75 9.68 1.51
N ASP A 280 16.17 8.59 0.88
CA ASP A 280 15.31 7.78 0.03
C ASP A 280 14.43 6.91 0.94
N VAL A 281 13.11 7.16 0.92
CA VAL A 281 12.12 6.40 1.67
C VAL A 281 11.44 5.43 0.71
N TYR A 282 11.70 4.15 0.90
CA TYR A 282 11.06 3.06 0.18
C TYR A 282 9.76 2.76 0.89
N SER A 283 8.63 2.87 0.20
CA SER A 283 7.34 2.60 0.80
C SER A 283 6.36 2.01 -0.20
N HIS A 284 5.34 1.34 0.32
CA HIS A 284 4.19 0.99 -0.49
C HIS A 284 2.90 1.12 0.32
N PRO A 285 1.93 1.93 -0.12
CA PRO A 285 0.60 1.96 0.49
C PRO A 285 -0.19 0.73 0.04
N GLY A 286 -1.17 0.35 0.85
CA GLY A 286 -2.08 -0.75 0.57
C GLY A 286 -3.50 -0.36 0.92
N SER A 287 -4.42 -0.57 -0.01
CA SER A 287 -5.85 -0.50 0.24
C SER A 287 -6.48 -1.80 -0.21
N ALA A 288 -7.33 -2.35 0.65
CA ALA A 288 -8.19 -3.50 0.41
C ALA A 288 -9.62 -3.14 0.83
N ILE A 289 -10.57 -4.01 0.49
CA ILE A 289 -11.95 -3.86 0.98
C ILE A 289 -11.91 -3.97 2.51
N GLY A 290 -12.39 -2.94 3.20
CA GLY A 290 -12.37 -2.84 4.66
C GLY A 290 -10.98 -2.82 5.33
N GLY A 291 -9.90 -2.54 4.62
CA GLY A 291 -8.55 -2.52 5.19
C GLY A 291 -7.60 -1.54 4.53
N THR A 292 -6.71 -0.97 5.32
CA THR A 292 -5.62 -0.09 4.85
C THR A 292 -4.32 -0.51 5.52
N ALA A 293 -3.23 -0.48 4.76
CA ALA A 293 -1.89 -0.65 5.29
C ALA A 293 -0.88 0.27 4.62
N ALA A 294 0.29 0.41 5.23
CA ALA A 294 1.47 0.94 4.60
C ALA A 294 2.70 0.21 5.16
N ILE A 295 3.71 0.01 4.32
CA ILE A 295 5.03 -0.47 4.74
C ILE A 295 6.09 0.52 4.27
N MET A 296 7.16 0.69 5.04
CA MET A 296 8.33 1.44 4.63
C MET A 296 9.64 0.89 5.18
N VAL A 297 10.71 1.18 4.46
CA VAL A 297 12.09 1.07 4.93
C VAL A 297 12.91 2.30 4.52
N VAL A 298 13.86 2.67 5.38
CA VAL A 298 14.87 3.71 5.14
C VAL A 298 16.23 3.08 5.50
N PRO A 299 16.90 2.43 4.54
CA PRO A 299 18.12 1.64 4.79
C PRO A 299 19.22 2.43 5.48
N GLU A 300 19.44 3.68 5.07
CA GLU A 300 20.49 4.55 5.62
C GLU A 300 20.24 4.93 7.09
N LEU A 301 19.03 4.70 7.59
CA LEU A 301 18.64 4.87 8.99
C LEU A 301 18.49 3.54 9.74
N ALA A 302 18.70 2.39 9.08
CA ALA A 302 18.35 1.06 9.62
C ALA A 302 16.92 1.01 10.19
N LEU A 303 15.99 1.71 9.52
CA LEU A 303 14.64 1.98 9.99
C LEU A 303 13.62 1.29 9.08
N GLY A 304 12.66 0.60 9.67
CA GLY A 304 11.51 0.01 8.99
C GLY A 304 10.24 0.29 9.78
N ALA A 305 9.12 0.41 9.09
CA ALA A 305 7.83 0.53 9.76
C ALA A 305 6.69 -0.06 8.93
N ALA A 306 5.64 -0.49 9.62
CA ALA A 306 4.38 -0.86 9.01
C ALA A 306 3.20 -0.31 9.81
N VAL A 307 2.15 0.08 9.11
CA VAL A 307 0.90 0.56 9.70
C VAL A 307 -0.24 -0.29 9.15
N LEU A 308 -1.09 -0.80 10.02
CA LEU A 308 -2.25 -1.63 9.71
C LEU A 308 -3.50 -0.98 10.29
N VAL A 309 -4.56 -0.88 9.50
CA VAL A 309 -5.87 -0.35 9.90
C VAL A 309 -6.96 -1.25 9.34
N ASN A 310 -7.92 -1.64 10.16
CA ASN A 310 -9.05 -2.47 9.73
C ASN A 310 -10.19 -1.67 9.10
N GLN A 311 -9.84 -0.60 8.36
CA GLN A 311 -10.78 0.25 7.64
C GLN A 311 -10.18 0.75 6.34
N ASP A 312 -11.01 1.00 5.34
CA ASP A 312 -10.65 1.43 3.98
C ASP A 312 -10.24 2.92 3.85
N HIS A 313 -10.46 3.72 4.92
CA HIS A 313 -10.14 5.15 4.99
C HIS A 313 -9.00 5.46 5.98
N GLY A 314 -8.11 4.49 6.19
CA GLY A 314 -6.93 4.62 7.06
C GLY A 314 -5.69 5.23 6.37
N ASP A 315 -5.79 5.67 5.12
CA ASP A 315 -4.66 6.06 4.27
C ASP A 315 -3.96 7.33 4.76
N VAL A 316 -4.74 8.32 5.20
CA VAL A 316 -4.22 9.55 5.79
C VAL A 316 -3.47 9.24 7.09
N PHE A 317 -4.01 8.36 7.92
CA PHE A 317 -3.38 7.91 9.16
C PHE A 317 -2.06 7.19 8.87
N ALA A 318 -2.08 6.18 7.99
CA ALA A 318 -0.92 5.39 7.64
C ALA A 318 0.22 6.26 7.09
N ASN A 319 -0.10 7.20 6.18
CA ASN A 319 0.88 8.15 5.67
C ASN A 319 1.39 9.12 6.74
N SER A 320 0.52 9.67 7.58
CA SER A 320 0.96 10.58 8.66
C SER A 320 1.89 9.88 9.63
N ALA A 321 1.52 8.69 10.12
CA ALA A 321 2.35 7.89 11.02
C ALA A 321 3.72 7.59 10.40
N ARG A 322 3.76 7.16 9.13
CA ARG A 322 5.00 6.89 8.38
C ARG A 322 5.95 8.08 8.38
N TYR A 323 5.47 9.28 8.03
CA TYR A 323 6.30 10.48 8.03
C TYR A 323 6.71 10.92 9.44
N LYS A 324 5.83 10.77 10.45
CA LYS A 324 6.18 11.09 11.84
C LYS A 324 7.28 10.17 12.37
N ILE A 325 7.27 8.89 12.00
CA ILE A 325 8.32 7.93 12.35
C ILE A 325 9.66 8.37 11.76
N VAL A 326 9.71 8.74 10.48
CA VAL A 326 10.96 9.28 9.88
C VAL A 326 11.40 10.57 10.58
N LEU A 327 10.48 11.51 10.85
CA LEU A 327 10.82 12.76 11.54
C LEU A 327 11.36 12.52 12.95
N GLN A 328 10.75 11.60 13.71
CA GLN A 328 11.20 11.20 15.04
C GLN A 328 12.61 10.59 14.98
N ALA A 329 12.87 9.67 14.05
CA ALA A 329 14.21 9.09 13.83
C ALA A 329 15.29 10.14 13.51
N LEU A 330 14.87 11.27 12.92
CA LEU A 330 15.73 12.41 12.61
C LEU A 330 15.80 13.45 13.72
N GLY A 331 15.08 13.27 14.84
CA GLY A 331 14.99 14.25 15.92
C GLY A 331 14.31 15.56 15.49
N ARG A 332 13.36 15.48 14.55
CA ARG A 332 12.65 16.62 13.95
C ARG A 332 11.22 16.72 14.47
N ASP A 333 10.66 17.93 14.36
CA ASP A 333 9.26 18.18 14.67
C ASP A 333 8.32 17.39 13.74
N THR A 334 7.40 16.64 14.34
CA THR A 334 6.39 15.80 13.67
C THR A 334 5.23 16.62 13.11
N GLY A 335 5.13 17.91 13.46
CA GLY A 335 4.06 18.83 13.06
C GLY A 335 3.84 18.97 11.55
N GLN A 336 4.90 18.78 10.74
CA GLN A 336 4.83 18.74 9.27
C GLN A 336 3.99 17.56 8.78
N ALA A 337 4.13 16.38 9.37
CA ALA A 337 3.33 15.21 9.04
C ALA A 337 1.89 15.33 9.56
N GLY A 338 1.69 16.00 10.70
CA GLY A 338 0.35 16.29 11.24
C GLY A 338 -0.52 17.18 10.34
N VAL A 339 0.05 17.81 9.30
CA VAL A 339 -0.75 18.58 8.32
C VAL A 339 -1.72 17.70 7.55
N LEU A 340 -1.38 16.42 7.34
CA LEU A 340 -2.22 15.47 6.62
C LEU A 340 -3.52 15.23 7.38
N ILE A 341 -3.43 15.01 8.70
CA ILE A 341 -4.58 14.83 9.59
C ILE A 341 -5.44 16.10 9.60
N ARG A 342 -4.83 17.28 9.81
CA ARG A 342 -5.56 18.56 9.83
C ARG A 342 -6.30 18.82 8.52
N ARG A 343 -5.66 18.53 7.38
CA ARG A 343 -6.27 18.70 6.05
C ARG A 343 -7.43 17.74 5.84
N ALA A 344 -7.27 16.47 6.21
CA ALA A 344 -8.34 15.47 6.10
C ALA A 344 -9.55 15.87 6.95
N MET A 345 -9.34 16.34 8.18
CA MET A 345 -10.42 16.81 9.05
C MET A 345 -11.12 18.06 8.51
N ALA A 346 -10.36 19.01 7.93
CA ALA A 346 -10.95 20.18 7.29
C ALA A 346 -11.78 19.80 6.05
N GLN A 347 -11.29 18.87 5.22
CA GLN A 347 -12.03 18.33 4.08
C GLN A 347 -13.31 17.63 4.55
N ARG A 348 -13.21 16.75 5.56
CA ARG A 348 -14.35 16.08 6.18
C ARG A 348 -15.45 17.07 6.58
N ALA A 349 -15.08 18.12 7.31
CA ALA A 349 -16.03 19.14 7.76
C ALA A 349 -16.67 19.91 6.60
N ALA A 350 -15.88 20.35 5.62
CA ALA A 350 -16.36 21.08 4.45
C ALA A 350 -17.37 20.25 3.64
N TRP A 351 -17.09 18.97 3.48
CA TRP A 351 -17.95 18.08 2.74
C TRP A 351 -19.21 17.67 3.50
N SER A 352 -19.14 17.44 4.81
CA SER A 352 -20.35 17.25 5.63
C SER A 352 -21.29 18.45 5.53
N ALA A 353 -20.74 19.68 5.48
CA ALA A 353 -21.52 20.88 5.25
C ALA A 353 -22.14 20.92 3.84
N LEU A 354 -21.41 20.49 2.81
CA LEU A 354 -21.95 20.41 1.44
C LEU A 354 -23.08 19.39 1.34
N ALA A 355 -22.91 18.19 1.90
CA ALA A 355 -23.93 17.12 1.87
C ALA A 355 -25.23 17.57 2.57
N ALA A 356 -25.10 18.24 3.72
CA ALA A 356 -26.22 18.85 4.42
C ALA A 356 -26.91 19.95 3.58
N GLY A 357 -26.12 20.78 2.89
CA GLY A 357 -26.63 21.86 2.03
C GLY A 357 -27.29 21.39 0.74
N LEU A 358 -26.87 20.26 0.18
CA LEU A 358 -27.46 19.65 -1.02
C LEU A 358 -28.72 18.84 -0.73
N GLY A 359 -29.11 18.68 0.54
CA GLY A 359 -30.26 17.86 0.93
C GLY A 359 -30.12 16.42 0.45
N ALA A 360 -28.89 15.90 0.41
CA ALA A 360 -28.58 14.58 -0.16
C ALA A 360 -29.35 13.48 0.60
N GLN A 361 -30.52 13.13 0.08
CA GLN A 361 -31.21 11.88 0.32
C GLN A 361 -31.18 11.14 -1.01
N GLY A 362 -30.33 10.11 -1.12
CA GLY A 362 -30.08 9.41 -2.37
C GLY A 362 -30.46 7.94 -2.27
N GLU A 363 -31.39 7.52 -3.13
CA GLU A 363 -31.64 6.11 -3.45
C GLU A 363 -30.35 5.44 -3.98
N PRO A 364 -30.01 4.21 -3.56
CA PRO A 364 -28.81 3.51 -4.01
C PRO A 364 -28.87 3.11 -5.49
N ILE A 365 -27.75 3.20 -6.21
CA ILE A 365 -27.57 2.54 -7.52
C ILE A 365 -26.82 1.23 -7.29
N GLU A 366 -27.31 0.14 -7.90
CA GLU A 366 -26.65 -1.16 -7.87
C GLU A 366 -25.50 -1.23 -8.88
N TYR A 367 -24.30 -1.57 -8.38
CA TYR A 367 -23.15 -1.96 -9.19
C TYR A 367 -22.70 -3.34 -8.70
N GLY A 368 -23.25 -4.40 -9.30
CA GLY A 368 -23.06 -5.77 -8.81
C GLY A 368 -23.65 -5.95 -7.42
N ALA A 369 -22.93 -6.63 -6.51
CA ALA A 369 -23.35 -6.83 -5.11
C ALA A 369 -23.15 -5.59 -4.22
N LEU A 370 -22.54 -4.51 -4.73
CA LEU A 370 -22.25 -3.28 -3.98
C LEU A 370 -23.25 -2.18 -4.38
N ARG A 371 -23.77 -1.47 -3.38
CA ARG A 371 -24.71 -0.35 -3.56
C ARG A 371 -24.00 0.97 -3.31
N TRP A 372 -23.92 1.84 -4.32
CA TRP A 372 -23.28 3.16 -4.22
C TRP A 372 -24.33 4.27 -4.43
N PRO A 373 -24.35 5.35 -3.62
CA PRO A 373 -25.29 6.44 -3.78
C PRO A 373 -24.78 7.42 -4.84
N THR A 374 -25.71 8.14 -5.43
CA THR A 374 -25.40 9.22 -6.36
C THR A 374 -26.11 10.51 -6.01
N ALA A 375 -25.49 11.64 -6.35
CA ALA A 375 -26.11 12.96 -6.26
C ALA A 375 -26.26 13.57 -7.66
N ARG A 376 -27.43 14.16 -7.96
CA ARG A 376 -27.65 14.87 -9.22
C ARG A 376 -26.93 16.21 -9.19
N ILE A 377 -26.19 16.54 -10.24
CA ILE A 377 -25.50 17.84 -10.34
C ILE A 377 -26.55 18.93 -10.59
N PRO A 378 -26.60 20.01 -9.78
CA PRO A 378 -27.52 21.12 -10.02
C PRO A 378 -27.35 21.68 -11.44
N GLY A 379 -28.44 21.72 -12.22
CA GLY A 379 -28.43 22.19 -13.61
C GLY A 379 -28.10 21.14 -14.68
N SER A 380 -27.88 19.87 -14.32
CA SER A 380 -27.73 18.76 -15.27
C SER A 380 -28.80 17.69 -15.06
N GLU A 381 -29.51 17.31 -16.13
CA GLU A 381 -30.49 16.22 -16.09
C GLU A 381 -29.84 14.83 -16.14
N HIS A 382 -28.65 14.73 -16.74
CA HIS A 382 -28.02 13.47 -17.18
C HIS A 382 -26.74 13.11 -16.43
N CYS A 383 -26.16 14.03 -15.65
CA CYS A 383 -24.94 13.76 -14.90
C CYS A 383 -25.22 13.54 -13.41
N ARG A 384 -24.69 12.43 -12.90
CA ARG A 384 -24.70 12.06 -11.48
C ARG A 384 -23.28 11.93 -10.98
N ILE A 385 -23.07 12.36 -9.73
CA ILE A 385 -21.81 12.13 -9.01
C ILE A 385 -21.94 10.80 -8.30
N VAL A 386 -21.02 9.86 -8.55
CA VAL A 386 -20.91 8.61 -7.77
C VAL A 386 -20.05 8.89 -6.55
N LEU A 387 -20.61 8.66 -5.36
CA LEU A 387 -19.94 8.93 -4.09
C LEU A 387 -19.45 7.60 -3.48
N ARG A 388 -18.13 7.44 -3.28
CA ARG A 388 -17.62 6.38 -2.39
C ARG A 388 -17.68 6.87 -0.94
N GLY A 389 -18.23 6.06 -0.04
CA GLY A 389 -18.18 6.31 1.40
C GLY A 389 -16.77 6.14 1.96
N PRO A 390 -16.47 6.73 3.15
CA PRO A 390 -17.46 7.30 4.08
C PRO A 390 -17.31 8.79 4.40
N LEU A 391 -16.25 9.47 3.95
CA LEU A 391 -16.04 10.90 4.23
C LEU A 391 -15.48 11.59 2.99
N LEU A 392 -16.34 11.73 1.97
CA LEU A 392 -16.26 12.69 0.88
C LEU A 392 -14.82 13.07 0.46
N GLY A 393 -14.07 12.14 -0.16
CA GLY A 393 -12.66 12.39 -0.44
C GLY A 393 -12.09 11.67 -1.66
N GLN A 394 -12.67 10.54 -2.07
CA GLN A 394 -12.24 9.84 -3.28
C GLN A 394 -13.30 9.96 -4.36
N TYR A 395 -12.99 10.79 -5.35
CA TYR A 395 -13.76 10.99 -6.57
C TYR A 395 -13.69 9.72 -7.42
N ILE A 396 -14.80 9.03 -7.67
CA ILE A 396 -14.82 7.89 -8.61
C ILE A 396 -15.24 8.33 -10.02
N GLY A 397 -15.85 9.50 -10.18
CA GLY A 397 -16.18 10.06 -11.50
C GLY A 397 -17.56 10.68 -11.58
N THR A 398 -17.79 11.37 -12.68
CA THR A 398 -19.12 11.76 -13.15
C THR A 398 -19.67 10.67 -14.05
N ASP A 399 -20.78 10.05 -13.67
CA ASP A 399 -21.56 9.23 -14.59
C ASP A 399 -22.50 10.15 -15.35
N CYS A 400 -22.12 10.47 -16.58
CA CYS A 400 -22.97 11.16 -17.53
C CYS A 400 -23.46 10.13 -18.55
N THR A 401 -24.52 9.41 -18.20
CA THR A 401 -25.23 8.59 -19.18
C THR A 401 -25.74 9.52 -20.28
N LYS A 402 -25.36 9.26 -21.54
CA LYS A 402 -25.88 10.02 -22.69
C LYS A 402 -27.42 9.89 -22.74
N PRO A 403 -28.14 10.91 -23.26
CA PRO A 403 -29.58 10.87 -23.44
C PRO A 403 -30.06 9.66 -24.27
#